data_AF-A0ABD3WAS0-F1
#
_entry.id   AF-A0ABD3WAS0-F1
#
_cell.length_a   1.000
_cell.length_b   1.000
_cell.length_c   1.000
_cell.angle_alpha   90.00
_cell.angle_beta   90.00
_cell.angle_gamma   90.00
#
_symmetry.space_group_name_H-M   'P 1'
#
loop_
_entity.id
_entity.type
_entity.pdbx_description
1 polymer ?
#
loop_
_entity_poly.entity_id
_entity_poly.type
_entity_poly.pdbx_seq_one_letter_code
_entity_poly.pdbx_strand_id
1 'polypeptide(L)'
;MWAGYADIEAARRWRNTTLSLIFSSTKGLAAIVVALMVDRGHLDYKKPVSDYWPEFAQNGKENITVEMLVSHQSGLVVLDEPLYTRELVTDPMKVEDVLARQATSWPAGTSLGYHVVTYGLYVDRLVSKADPKQRSMEQIFREEIAEPFGIDVYMNAPRGEFYRIAREQFVPSWKMLLMCFRSPKYFKIIGNYLLFPSSLIGRSIRTLKEFTELNLLNNPEIREITVSSYSATGTARGLAKLYGILANGGTYQGKQLLSKEVIEKLSSTVIEGFDVVIQADGVKYGPGVQIKLNPWGQTVYGHTGHGGQVAMADPSNDLGIAYITNFISIYSMGDDPRYLDLEKATYEGLRKYQARKMKS
;
A
#
# COMPACT_ATOMS: atom_id res chain seq x y z
N MET A 1 19.03 -7.06 -5.72
CA MET A 1 19.52 -7.28 -7.10
C MET A 1 18.75 -6.34 -8.03
N TRP A 2 19.27 -6.01 -9.21
CA TRP A 2 18.53 -5.23 -10.21
C TRP A 2 18.99 -5.60 -11.62
N ALA A 3 18.10 -5.42 -12.60
CA ALA A 3 18.39 -5.68 -14.01
C ALA A 3 17.39 -4.91 -14.90
N GLY A 4 17.61 -4.94 -16.22
CA GLY A 4 16.67 -4.38 -17.19
C GLY A 4 16.76 -2.86 -17.37
N TYR A 5 15.63 -2.24 -17.69
CA TYR A 5 15.52 -0.83 -18.08
C TYR A 5 14.56 -0.09 -17.15
N ALA A 6 14.98 1.08 -16.67
CA ALA A 6 14.11 2.05 -16.02
C ALA A 6 13.25 2.80 -17.05
N ASP A 7 13.73 2.91 -18.29
CA ASP A 7 12.97 3.41 -19.44
C ASP A 7 13.48 2.70 -20.70
N ILE A 8 12.61 1.92 -21.35
CA ILE A 8 12.98 1.18 -22.55
C ILE A 8 13.04 2.07 -23.79
N GLU A 9 12.18 3.10 -23.87
CA GLU A 9 12.12 4.05 -24.98
C GLU A 9 13.39 4.91 -25.01
N ALA A 10 13.87 5.32 -23.82
CA ALA A 10 15.10 6.09 -23.66
C ALA A 10 16.36 5.23 -23.47
N ALA A 11 16.26 3.89 -23.57
CA ALA A 11 17.33 2.93 -23.27
C ALA A 11 18.04 3.14 -21.91
N ARG A 12 17.35 3.76 -20.94
CA ARG A 12 17.89 4.04 -19.61
C ARG A 12 17.86 2.78 -18.76
N ARG A 13 19.04 2.28 -18.39
CA ARG A 13 19.18 1.08 -17.56
C ARG A 13 18.66 1.28 -16.13
N TRP A 14 18.07 0.24 -15.59
CA TRP A 14 17.72 0.19 -14.16
C TRP A 14 18.99 0.20 -13.31
N ARG A 15 19.01 0.99 -12.23
CA ARG A 15 20.11 1.09 -11.27
C ARG A 15 19.62 0.78 -9.85
N ASN A 16 20.55 0.59 -8.93
CA ASN A 16 20.23 0.39 -7.52
C ASN A 16 19.52 1.59 -6.86
N THR A 17 19.58 2.77 -7.47
CA THR A 17 18.91 4.01 -7.05
C THR A 17 17.65 4.33 -7.86
N THR A 18 17.28 3.51 -8.84
CA THR A 18 16.06 3.73 -9.63
C THR A 18 14.83 3.61 -8.73
N LEU A 19 14.02 4.66 -8.73
CA LEU A 19 12.71 4.69 -8.08
C LEU A 19 11.67 4.11 -9.03
N SER A 20 10.66 3.43 -8.52
CA SER A 20 9.47 3.02 -9.29
C SER A 20 8.23 3.33 -8.48
N LEU A 21 7.10 3.52 -9.15
CA LEU A 21 5.81 3.54 -8.47
C LEU A 21 5.55 2.18 -7.82
N ILE A 22 5.18 2.19 -6.54
CA ILE A 22 5.00 0.95 -5.76
C ILE A 22 3.52 0.57 -5.63
N PHE A 23 2.62 1.35 -6.24
CA PHE A 23 1.17 1.14 -6.22
C PHE A 23 0.69 0.86 -4.78
N SER A 24 -0.21 -0.12 -4.60
CA SER A 24 -0.79 -0.43 -3.30
C SER A 24 0.21 -0.79 -2.19
N SER A 25 1.48 -1.08 -2.48
CA SER A 25 2.49 -1.16 -1.43
C SER A 25 2.63 0.15 -0.64
N THR A 26 2.16 1.29 -1.20
CA THR A 26 2.01 2.57 -0.51
C THR A 26 1.13 2.47 0.74
N LYS A 27 0.07 1.65 0.73
CA LYS A 27 -0.80 1.46 1.90
C LYS A 27 -0.05 0.88 3.08
N GLY A 28 0.94 0.02 2.82
CA GLY A 28 1.84 -0.48 3.84
C GLY A 28 2.64 0.65 4.51
N LEU A 29 3.09 1.65 3.75
CA LEU A 29 3.76 2.83 4.31
C LEU A 29 2.79 3.68 5.14
N ALA A 30 1.57 3.87 4.65
CA ALA A 30 0.54 4.64 5.35
C ALA A 30 0.13 3.95 6.67
N ALA A 31 0.03 2.63 6.67
CA ALA A 31 -0.22 1.83 7.86
C ALA A 31 0.91 1.96 8.89
N ILE A 32 2.18 2.03 8.45
CA ILE A 32 3.32 2.28 9.34
C ILE A 32 3.23 3.69 9.95
N VAL A 33 2.79 4.70 9.19
CA VAL A 33 2.56 6.05 9.74
C VAL A 33 1.42 6.04 10.75
N VAL A 34 0.30 5.36 10.48
CA VAL A 34 -0.78 5.20 11.46
C VAL A 34 -0.28 4.48 12.72
N ALA A 35 0.50 3.41 12.56
CA ALA A 35 1.12 2.69 13.67
C ALA A 35 2.05 3.59 14.49
N LEU A 36 2.84 4.45 13.84
CA LEU A 36 3.66 5.46 14.51
C LEU A 36 2.80 6.44 15.31
N MET A 37 1.72 6.96 14.72
CA MET A 37 0.80 7.85 15.42
C MET A 37 0.15 7.19 16.64
N VAL A 38 -0.14 5.89 16.57
CA VAL A 38 -0.60 5.09 17.72
C VAL A 38 0.49 4.92 18.77
N ASP A 39 1.72 4.61 18.35
CA ASP A 39 2.89 4.46 19.24
C ASP A 39 3.22 5.76 19.99
N ARG A 40 2.92 6.92 19.39
CA ARG A 40 3.07 8.25 20.00
C ARG A 40 1.83 8.73 20.77
N GLY A 41 0.75 7.95 20.81
CA GLY A 41 -0.48 8.29 21.52
C GLY A 41 -1.34 9.38 20.84
N HIS A 42 -1.10 9.66 19.56
CA HIS A 42 -1.90 10.59 18.77
C HIS A 42 -3.12 9.93 18.11
N LEU A 43 -3.06 8.62 17.89
CA LEU A 43 -4.18 7.80 17.44
C LEU A 43 -4.39 6.60 18.38
N ASP A 44 -5.58 6.04 18.33
CA ASP A 44 -5.95 4.79 19.01
C ASP A 44 -6.81 3.98 18.04
N TYR A 45 -6.36 2.76 17.74
CA TYR A 45 -7.05 1.84 16.84
C TYR A 45 -8.50 1.56 17.24
N LYS A 46 -8.81 1.59 18.54
CA LYS A 46 -10.15 1.27 19.06
C LYS A 46 -11.09 2.47 19.10
N LYS A 47 -10.57 3.69 19.00
CA LYS A 47 -11.40 4.89 19.02
C LYS A 47 -12.12 5.10 17.69
N PRO A 48 -13.34 5.66 17.70
CA PRO A 48 -13.99 6.14 16.50
C PRO A 48 -13.12 7.12 15.72
N VAL A 49 -13.19 7.08 14.39
CA VAL A 49 -12.55 8.08 13.53
C VAL A 49 -13.11 9.48 13.81
N SER A 50 -14.38 9.57 14.19
CA SER A 50 -15.06 10.82 14.54
C SER A 50 -14.50 11.54 15.77
N ASP A 51 -13.74 10.85 16.64
CA ASP A 51 -13.06 11.48 17.76
C ASP A 51 -11.94 12.43 17.28
N TYR A 52 -11.37 12.16 16.10
CA TYR A 52 -10.31 12.95 15.48
C TYR A 52 -10.85 13.84 14.34
N TRP A 53 -11.89 13.36 13.65
CA TRP A 53 -12.50 14.02 12.51
C TRP A 53 -14.03 14.03 12.65
N PRO A 54 -14.61 14.98 13.39
CA PRO A 54 -16.04 14.97 13.72
C PRO A 54 -16.98 14.89 12.51
N GLU A 55 -16.64 15.59 11.43
CA GLU A 55 -17.44 15.61 10.19
C GLU A 55 -17.54 14.23 9.53
N PHE A 56 -16.60 13.32 9.81
CA PHE A 56 -16.65 11.93 9.35
C PHE A 56 -17.90 11.19 9.84
N ALA A 57 -18.49 11.57 10.99
CA ALA A 57 -19.62 10.87 11.61
C ALA A 57 -20.92 10.88 10.78
N GLN A 58 -21.00 11.67 9.71
CA GLN A 58 -22.19 11.74 8.86
C GLN A 58 -22.54 10.38 8.25
N ASN A 59 -23.82 10.16 7.93
CA ASN A 59 -24.31 8.99 7.20
C ASN A 59 -23.92 7.63 7.81
N GLY A 60 -24.06 7.49 9.14
CA GLY A 60 -23.94 6.22 9.85
C GLY A 60 -22.50 5.78 10.14
N LYS A 61 -21.56 6.74 10.16
CA LYS A 61 -20.12 6.48 10.29
C LYS A 61 -19.56 6.77 11.69
N GLU A 62 -20.41 7.21 12.63
CA GLU A 62 -20.06 7.61 13.99
C GLU A 62 -19.37 6.51 14.81
N ASN A 63 -19.59 5.24 14.49
CA ASN A 63 -19.03 4.11 15.24
C ASN A 63 -17.87 3.39 14.52
N ILE A 64 -17.43 3.90 13.35
CA ILE A 64 -16.31 3.29 12.63
C ILE A 64 -15.01 3.62 13.36
N THR A 65 -14.33 2.60 13.85
CA THR A 65 -13.04 2.76 14.52
C THR A 65 -11.90 2.98 13.55
N VAL A 66 -10.77 3.52 14.03
CA VAL A 66 -9.54 3.64 13.25
C VAL A 66 -9.10 2.27 12.70
N GLU A 67 -9.17 1.20 13.50
CA GLU A 67 -8.87 -0.17 13.07
C GLU A 67 -9.76 -0.63 11.92
N MET A 68 -11.08 -0.43 12.03
CA MET A 68 -12.02 -0.79 10.95
C MET A 68 -11.71 -0.03 9.65
N LEU A 69 -11.35 1.24 9.75
CA LEU A 69 -11.00 2.06 8.59
C LEU A 69 -9.74 1.52 7.90
N VAL A 70 -8.67 1.26 8.65
CA VAL A 70 -7.39 0.82 8.06
C VAL A 70 -7.39 -0.67 7.69
N SER A 71 -8.24 -1.50 8.27
CA SER A 71 -8.32 -2.92 7.95
C SER A 71 -9.43 -3.25 6.94
N HIS A 72 -9.91 -2.27 6.18
CA HIS A 72 -10.88 -2.45 5.09
C HIS A 72 -12.30 -2.92 5.51
N GLN A 73 -12.72 -2.61 6.74
CA GLN A 73 -14.02 -3.01 7.29
C GLN A 73 -15.07 -1.89 7.31
N SER A 74 -14.71 -0.65 6.96
CA SER A 74 -15.60 0.52 7.06
C SER A 74 -16.70 0.60 6.00
N GLY A 75 -16.61 -0.19 4.91
CA GLY A 75 -17.57 -0.13 3.79
C GLY A 75 -17.44 1.11 2.90
N LEU A 76 -16.39 1.91 3.06
CA LEU A 76 -16.11 3.14 2.31
C LEU A 76 -15.31 2.88 1.02
N VAL A 77 -15.69 1.84 0.29
CA VAL A 77 -14.90 1.33 -0.84
C VAL A 77 -15.06 2.13 -2.13
N VAL A 78 -16.03 3.04 -2.19
CA VAL A 78 -16.40 3.83 -3.37
C VAL A 78 -16.71 5.27 -2.97
N LEU A 79 -16.70 6.18 -3.95
CA LEU A 79 -17.34 7.49 -3.84
C LEU A 79 -18.51 7.59 -4.81
N ASP A 80 -19.63 8.16 -4.36
CA ASP A 80 -20.77 8.50 -5.20
C ASP A 80 -20.47 9.75 -6.05
N GLU A 81 -19.63 10.66 -5.54
CA GLU A 81 -19.03 11.77 -6.30
C GLU A 81 -17.55 11.47 -6.57
N PRO A 82 -17.18 11.01 -7.78
CA PRO A 82 -15.78 10.84 -8.17
C PRO A 82 -15.02 12.16 -8.20
N LEU A 83 -13.78 12.13 -7.73
CA LEU A 83 -12.87 13.27 -7.67
C LEU A 83 -11.80 13.17 -8.77
N TYR A 84 -11.11 14.28 -9.01
CA TYR A 84 -9.86 14.35 -9.75
C TYR A 84 -8.70 14.40 -8.77
N THR A 85 -7.56 13.83 -9.16
CA THR A 85 -6.34 13.78 -8.35
C THR A 85 -5.86 15.20 -8.03
N ARG A 86 -5.99 16.14 -8.98
CA ARG A 86 -5.65 17.56 -8.74
C ARG A 86 -6.52 18.23 -7.66
N GLU A 87 -7.77 17.81 -7.48
CA GLU A 87 -8.65 18.39 -6.45
C GLU A 87 -8.12 18.13 -5.03
N LEU A 88 -7.31 17.09 -4.83
CA LEU A 88 -6.67 16.81 -3.54
C LEU A 88 -5.77 17.94 -3.04
N VAL A 89 -5.27 18.78 -3.95
CA VAL A 89 -4.45 19.96 -3.63
C VAL A 89 -5.15 21.28 -3.97
N THR A 90 -5.95 21.34 -5.03
CA THR A 90 -6.60 22.60 -5.43
C THR A 90 -7.90 22.90 -4.68
N ASP A 91 -8.58 21.88 -4.16
CA ASP A 91 -9.84 22.02 -3.42
C ASP A 91 -9.97 20.98 -2.29
N PRO A 92 -9.11 21.05 -1.26
CA PRO A 92 -9.11 20.09 -0.17
C PRO A 92 -10.42 20.11 0.65
N MET A 93 -11.14 21.24 0.67
CA MET A 93 -12.42 21.35 1.37
C MET A 93 -13.52 20.54 0.68
N LYS A 94 -13.59 20.60 -0.67
CA LYS A 94 -14.49 19.74 -1.43
C LYS A 94 -14.20 18.27 -1.19
N VAL A 95 -12.92 17.89 -1.22
CA VAL A 95 -12.51 16.50 -0.99
C VAL A 95 -12.98 16.03 0.39
N GLU A 96 -12.76 16.85 1.43
CA GLU A 96 -13.21 16.55 2.78
C GLU A 96 -14.74 16.41 2.88
N ASP A 97 -15.50 17.32 2.26
CA ASP A 97 -16.97 17.25 2.23
C ASP A 97 -17.46 15.95 1.56
N VAL A 98 -16.92 15.61 0.39
CA VAL A 98 -17.25 14.39 -0.35
C VAL A 98 -16.97 13.15 0.49
N LEU A 99 -15.80 13.09 1.14
CA LEU A 99 -15.43 11.96 2.01
C LEU A 99 -16.34 11.87 3.24
N ALA A 100 -16.60 13.00 3.88
CA ALA A 100 -17.40 13.12 5.10
C ALA A 100 -18.86 12.71 4.83
N ARG A 101 -19.46 13.12 3.71
CA ARG A 101 -20.85 12.78 3.38
C ARG A 101 -21.03 11.44 2.67
N GLN A 102 -19.96 10.70 2.32
CA GLN A 102 -20.12 9.38 1.71
C GLN A 102 -20.81 8.41 2.69
N ALA A 103 -21.87 7.74 2.24
CA ALA A 103 -22.49 6.63 2.96
C ALA A 103 -21.68 5.34 2.76
N THR A 104 -21.69 4.45 3.75
CA THR A 104 -21.04 3.14 3.61
C THR A 104 -21.81 2.26 2.62
N SER A 105 -21.09 1.43 1.87
CA SER A 105 -21.71 0.45 0.94
C SER A 105 -22.41 -0.69 1.68
N TRP A 106 -22.03 -0.92 2.94
CA TRP A 106 -22.62 -1.88 3.89
C TRP A 106 -22.31 -1.40 5.31
N PRO A 107 -23.02 -1.88 6.36
CA PRO A 107 -22.71 -1.52 7.73
C PRO A 107 -21.27 -1.91 8.12
N ALA A 108 -20.52 -1.00 8.73
CA ALA A 108 -19.12 -1.25 9.06
C ALA A 108 -18.94 -2.50 9.94
N GLY A 109 -17.87 -3.27 9.71
CA GLY A 109 -17.58 -4.53 10.40
C GLY A 109 -18.39 -5.73 9.91
N THR A 110 -19.39 -5.57 9.04
CA THR A 110 -20.20 -6.70 8.54
C THR A 110 -19.64 -7.38 7.29
N SER A 111 -18.70 -6.73 6.59
CA SER A 111 -18.04 -7.30 5.40
C SER A 111 -16.66 -6.68 5.21
N LEU A 112 -15.76 -7.46 4.62
CA LEU A 112 -14.43 -7.04 4.22
C LEU A 112 -14.46 -6.57 2.76
N GLY A 113 -13.92 -5.38 2.47
CA GLY A 113 -13.86 -4.89 1.10
C GLY A 113 -12.67 -3.98 0.85
N TYR A 114 -11.83 -4.36 -0.10
CA TYR A 114 -10.61 -3.62 -0.40
C TYR A 114 -10.88 -2.18 -0.86
N HIS A 115 -10.39 -1.22 -0.10
CA HIS A 115 -10.50 0.20 -0.41
C HIS A 115 -9.38 0.56 -1.40
N VAL A 116 -9.64 0.39 -2.70
CA VAL A 116 -8.61 0.52 -3.76
C VAL A 116 -7.94 1.89 -3.71
N VAL A 117 -8.73 2.96 -3.74
CA VAL A 117 -8.27 4.35 -3.76
C VAL A 117 -8.68 5.09 -2.49
N THR A 118 -9.90 4.88 -2.01
CA THR A 118 -10.46 5.59 -0.86
C THR A 118 -9.68 5.38 0.43
N TYR A 119 -8.94 4.28 0.59
CA TYR A 119 -8.07 4.04 1.75
C TYR A 119 -7.17 5.24 2.04
N GLY A 120 -6.38 5.64 1.04
CA GLY A 120 -5.46 6.77 1.14
C GLY A 120 -6.21 8.06 1.42
N LEU A 121 -7.33 8.32 0.74
CA LEU A 121 -8.09 9.55 0.93
C LEU A 121 -8.57 9.74 2.37
N TYR A 122 -9.13 8.68 2.98
CA TYR A 122 -9.60 8.72 4.36
C TYR A 122 -8.45 8.73 5.37
N VAL A 123 -7.44 7.88 5.15
CA VAL A 123 -6.31 7.75 6.09
C VAL A 123 -5.42 8.99 6.07
N ASP A 124 -5.25 9.65 4.92
CA ASP A 124 -4.52 10.92 4.79
C ASP A 124 -5.20 12.01 5.62
N ARG A 125 -6.54 12.12 5.55
CA ARG A 125 -7.27 13.12 6.33
C ARG A 125 -7.25 12.80 7.82
N LEU A 126 -7.46 11.54 8.20
CA LEU A 126 -7.41 11.10 9.60
C LEU A 126 -6.06 11.43 10.24
N VAL A 127 -4.95 11.06 9.59
CA VAL A 127 -3.60 11.32 10.12
C VAL A 127 -3.34 12.81 10.24
N SER A 128 -3.72 13.61 9.25
CA SER A 128 -3.57 15.07 9.30
C SER A 128 -4.39 15.71 10.43
N LYS A 129 -5.62 15.24 10.69
CA LYS A 129 -6.46 15.73 11.80
C LYS A 129 -5.92 15.33 13.17
N ALA A 130 -5.33 14.14 13.28
CA ALA A 130 -4.80 13.62 14.54
C ALA A 130 -3.38 14.13 14.88
N ASP A 131 -2.61 14.57 13.89
CA ASP A 131 -1.27 15.13 14.11
C ASP A 131 -1.35 16.52 14.78
N PRO A 132 -0.68 16.74 15.92
CA PRO A 132 -0.70 18.04 16.60
C PRO A 132 -0.17 19.21 15.75
N LYS A 133 0.71 18.92 14.79
CA LYS A 133 1.26 19.92 13.85
C LYS A 133 0.46 20.00 12.55
N GLN A 134 -0.62 19.22 12.44
CA GLN A 134 -1.46 19.08 11.24
C GLN A 134 -0.67 18.76 9.97
N ARG A 135 0.43 18.02 10.11
CA ARG A 135 1.26 17.59 8.99
C ARG A 135 0.51 16.61 8.08
N SER A 136 0.89 16.59 6.81
CA SER A 136 0.40 15.59 5.86
C SER A 136 1.02 14.21 6.13
N MET A 137 0.41 13.16 5.59
CA MET A 137 0.96 11.80 5.58
C MET A 137 2.39 11.76 5.03
N GLU A 138 2.66 12.50 3.94
CA GLU A 138 3.99 12.58 3.34
C GLU A 138 4.99 13.22 4.29
N GLN A 139 4.62 14.33 4.93
CA GLN A 139 5.51 15.06 5.84
C GLN A 139 5.88 14.18 7.03
N ILE A 140 4.91 13.49 7.65
CA ILE A 140 5.15 12.59 8.77
C ILE A 140 6.05 11.42 8.33
N PHE A 141 5.74 10.79 7.19
CA PHE A 141 6.58 9.71 6.68
C PHE A 141 8.01 10.18 6.42
N ARG A 142 8.20 11.35 5.80
CA ARG A 142 9.52 11.89 5.49
C ARG A 142 10.32 12.19 6.76
N GLU A 143 9.74 12.99 7.66
CA GLU A 143 10.41 13.53 8.85
C GLU A 143 10.66 12.48 9.93
N GLU A 144 9.74 11.53 10.11
CA GLU A 144 9.81 10.56 11.22
C GLU A 144 10.36 9.20 10.80
N ILE A 145 10.29 8.85 9.51
CA ILE A 145 10.62 7.51 9.00
C ILE A 145 11.72 7.57 7.94
N ALA A 146 11.53 8.33 6.86
CA ALA A 146 12.43 8.24 5.72
C ALA A 146 13.81 8.85 6.01
N GLU A 147 13.84 10.10 6.48
CA GLU A 147 15.09 10.81 6.76
C GLU A 147 15.86 10.21 7.96
N PRO A 148 15.23 9.95 9.13
CA PRO A 148 15.98 9.50 10.31
C PRO A 148 16.63 8.13 10.15
N PHE A 149 16.05 7.29 9.29
CA PHE A 149 16.50 5.92 9.02
C PHE A 149 17.17 5.77 7.66
N GLY A 150 17.28 6.83 6.85
CA GLY A 150 17.86 6.80 5.51
C GLY A 150 17.17 5.78 4.60
N ILE A 151 15.85 5.89 4.48
CA ILE A 151 15.00 5.08 3.62
C ILE A 151 14.77 5.83 2.31
N ASP A 152 15.20 5.23 1.20
CA ASP A 152 15.06 5.81 -0.15
C ASP A 152 13.69 5.46 -0.75
N VAL A 153 12.65 6.02 -0.14
CA VAL A 153 11.23 5.89 -0.47
C VAL A 153 10.56 7.23 -0.20
N TYR A 154 9.63 7.62 -1.06
CA TYR A 154 8.87 8.85 -0.99
C TYR A 154 7.39 8.54 -1.13
N MET A 155 6.56 9.02 -0.21
CA MET A 155 5.10 9.06 -0.42
C MET A 155 4.75 9.93 -1.63
N ASN A 156 5.59 10.93 -1.90
CA ASN A 156 5.55 11.81 -3.05
C ASN A 156 6.98 12.23 -3.38
N ALA A 157 7.49 11.88 -4.56
CA ALA A 157 8.85 12.23 -4.91
C ALA A 157 8.94 13.72 -5.25
N PRO A 158 9.90 14.47 -4.68
CA PRO A 158 10.11 15.84 -5.11
C PRO A 158 10.62 15.87 -6.56
N ARG A 159 10.34 16.95 -7.30
CA ARG A 159 10.75 17.13 -8.70
C ARG A 159 12.21 16.81 -8.97
N GLY A 160 13.08 17.13 -8.02
CA GLY A 160 14.51 16.83 -8.09
C GLY A 160 14.85 15.35 -8.26
N GLU A 161 13.93 14.44 -7.93
CA GLU A 161 14.13 12.98 -8.02
C GLU A 161 13.56 12.37 -9.30
N PHE A 162 12.88 13.15 -10.14
CA PHE A 162 12.15 12.62 -11.31
C PHE A 162 13.06 11.95 -12.34
N TYR A 163 14.31 12.40 -12.45
CA TYR A 163 15.31 11.83 -13.36
C TYR A 163 15.61 10.34 -13.08
N ARG A 164 15.36 9.86 -11.86
CA ARG A 164 15.61 8.47 -11.46
C ARG A 164 14.33 7.65 -11.25
N ILE A 165 13.15 8.21 -11.46
CA ILE A 165 11.89 7.45 -11.48
C ILE A 165 11.78 6.68 -12.79
N ALA A 166 11.43 5.40 -12.72
CA ALA A 166 11.18 4.55 -13.87
C ALA A 166 9.90 4.99 -14.61
N ARG A 167 9.89 4.77 -15.93
CA ARG A 167 8.69 4.90 -16.75
C ARG A 167 7.92 3.61 -16.65
N GLU A 168 6.67 3.68 -16.19
CA GLU A 168 5.80 2.52 -16.04
C GLU A 168 5.40 2.00 -17.43
N GLN A 169 5.54 0.69 -17.62
CA GLN A 169 5.31 -0.05 -18.85
C GLN A 169 4.19 -1.06 -18.61
N PHE A 170 3.09 -0.88 -19.33
CA PHE A 170 1.93 -1.75 -19.19
C PHE A 170 2.03 -2.95 -20.11
N VAL A 171 1.54 -4.11 -19.63
CA VAL A 171 1.44 -5.30 -20.47
C VAL A 171 0.57 -5.02 -21.70
N PRO A 172 1.04 -5.34 -22.92
CA PRO A 172 0.20 -5.24 -24.11
C PRO A 172 -1.06 -6.11 -23.97
N SER A 173 -2.18 -5.67 -24.56
CA SER A 173 -3.50 -6.30 -24.36
C SER A 173 -3.53 -7.80 -24.67
N TRP A 174 -2.80 -8.25 -25.70
CA TRP A 174 -2.71 -9.68 -26.04
C TRP A 174 -2.00 -10.50 -24.95
N LYS A 175 -0.97 -9.94 -24.32
CA LYS A 175 -0.24 -10.58 -23.22
C LYS A 175 -1.08 -10.57 -21.95
N MET A 176 -1.78 -9.47 -21.67
CA MET A 176 -2.78 -9.40 -20.59
C MET A 176 -3.83 -10.51 -20.74
N LEU A 177 -4.40 -10.68 -21.93
CA LEU A 177 -5.39 -11.73 -22.20
C LEU A 177 -4.83 -13.14 -21.90
N LEU A 178 -3.61 -13.44 -22.37
CA LEU A 178 -2.93 -14.70 -22.06
C LEU A 178 -2.70 -14.92 -20.56
N MET A 179 -2.38 -13.87 -19.82
CA MET A 179 -2.20 -13.94 -18.37
C MET A 179 -3.54 -14.17 -17.65
N CYS A 180 -4.62 -13.52 -18.10
CA CYS A 180 -5.96 -13.75 -17.57
C CYS A 180 -6.43 -15.19 -17.82
N PHE A 181 -6.18 -15.76 -19.01
CA PHE A 181 -6.48 -17.17 -19.29
C PHE A 181 -5.74 -18.13 -18.34
N ARG A 182 -4.53 -17.78 -17.91
CA ARG A 182 -3.75 -18.55 -16.94
C ARG A 182 -4.14 -18.32 -15.48
N SER A 183 -4.99 -17.32 -15.20
CA SER A 183 -5.38 -16.98 -13.84
C SER A 183 -6.87 -16.64 -13.75
N PRO A 184 -7.73 -17.64 -13.47
CA PRO A 184 -9.18 -17.46 -13.40
C PRO A 184 -9.63 -16.32 -12.45
N LYS A 185 -8.93 -16.13 -11.32
CA LYS A 185 -9.26 -15.05 -10.37
C LYS A 185 -9.06 -13.66 -10.97
N TYR A 186 -7.95 -13.42 -11.68
CA TYR A 186 -7.71 -12.12 -12.32
C TYR A 186 -8.57 -11.94 -13.56
N PHE A 187 -8.89 -13.02 -14.28
CA PHE A 187 -9.89 -12.96 -15.35
C PHE A 187 -11.23 -12.44 -14.82
N LYS A 188 -11.70 -12.94 -13.67
CA LYS A 188 -12.94 -12.47 -13.03
C LYS A 188 -12.85 -11.00 -12.59
N ILE A 189 -11.78 -10.60 -11.90
CA ILE A 189 -11.60 -9.23 -11.40
C ILE A 189 -11.51 -8.23 -12.56
N ILE A 190 -10.65 -8.50 -13.54
CA ILE A 190 -10.45 -7.63 -14.71
C ILE A 190 -11.69 -7.63 -15.58
N GLY A 191 -12.33 -8.78 -15.79
CA GLY A 191 -13.61 -8.89 -16.49
C GLY A 191 -14.69 -8.03 -15.83
N ASN A 192 -14.83 -8.09 -14.50
CA ASN A 192 -15.80 -7.27 -13.77
C ASN A 192 -15.50 -5.77 -13.90
N TYR A 193 -14.24 -5.38 -13.80
CA TYR A 193 -13.81 -4.00 -14.00
C TYR A 193 -14.14 -3.47 -15.41
N LEU A 194 -13.83 -4.26 -16.46
CA LEU A 194 -13.98 -3.84 -17.85
C LEU A 194 -15.43 -3.90 -18.34
N LEU A 195 -16.18 -4.94 -17.96
CA LEU A 195 -17.52 -5.22 -18.49
C LEU A 195 -18.64 -4.65 -17.63
N PHE A 196 -18.41 -4.44 -16.34
CA PHE A 196 -19.43 -3.97 -15.39
C PHE A 196 -18.92 -2.75 -14.61
N PRO A 197 -18.95 -1.53 -15.19
CA PRO A 197 -18.47 -0.32 -14.51
C PRO A 197 -19.19 -0.01 -13.18
N SER A 198 -20.42 -0.51 -13.00
CA SER A 198 -21.20 -0.41 -11.77
C SER A 198 -20.81 -1.41 -10.69
N SER A 199 -19.96 -2.40 -11.00
CA SER A 199 -19.41 -3.33 -10.00
C SER A 199 -18.61 -2.58 -8.93
N LEU A 200 -18.49 -3.17 -7.74
CA LEU A 200 -17.72 -2.56 -6.65
C LEU A 200 -16.28 -2.23 -7.08
N ILE A 201 -15.57 -3.17 -7.70
CA ILE A 201 -14.21 -2.94 -8.21
C ILE A 201 -14.18 -1.80 -9.25
N GLY A 202 -15.17 -1.74 -10.16
CA GLY A 202 -15.32 -0.70 -11.16
C GLY A 202 -15.43 0.69 -10.53
N ARG A 203 -16.34 0.83 -9.56
CA ARG A 203 -16.57 2.07 -8.82
C ARG A 203 -15.39 2.45 -7.92
N SER A 204 -14.76 1.48 -7.26
CA SER A 204 -13.60 1.71 -6.38
C SER A 204 -12.40 2.26 -7.15
N ILE A 205 -12.13 1.75 -8.36
CA ILE A 205 -11.05 2.26 -9.21
C ILE A 205 -11.40 3.67 -9.73
N ARG A 206 -12.66 3.90 -10.11
CA ARG A 206 -13.15 5.19 -10.65
C ARG A 206 -13.35 6.29 -9.60
N THR A 207 -12.92 6.08 -8.36
CA THR A 207 -12.96 7.07 -7.28
C THR A 207 -12.15 8.32 -7.64
N LEU A 208 -10.95 8.13 -8.21
CA LEU A 208 -10.16 9.19 -8.85
C LEU A 208 -10.20 8.96 -10.36
N LYS A 209 -10.68 9.96 -11.12
CA LYS A 209 -10.92 9.81 -12.55
C LYS A 209 -9.64 9.50 -13.34
N GLU A 210 -8.50 10.07 -12.98
CA GLU A 210 -7.23 9.80 -13.66
C GLU A 210 -6.70 8.38 -13.43
N PHE A 211 -7.13 7.71 -12.34
CA PHE A 211 -6.62 6.38 -12.00
C PHE A 211 -7.05 5.30 -13.03
N THR A 212 -8.11 5.54 -13.81
CA THR A 212 -8.49 4.65 -14.92
C THR A 212 -7.55 4.74 -16.12
N GLU A 213 -6.81 5.83 -16.26
CA GLU A 213 -5.86 6.06 -17.33
C GLU A 213 -4.44 5.86 -16.79
N LEU A 214 -4.04 4.60 -16.61
CA LEU A 214 -2.76 4.28 -15.95
C LEU A 214 -1.53 4.94 -16.59
N ASN A 215 -1.59 5.32 -17.88
CA ASN A 215 -0.55 6.10 -18.53
C ASN A 215 -0.34 7.49 -17.89
N LEU A 216 -1.37 8.09 -17.31
CA LEU A 216 -1.28 9.35 -16.56
C LEU A 216 -0.45 9.20 -15.28
N LEU A 217 -0.20 7.99 -14.78
CA LEU A 217 0.73 7.76 -13.67
C LEU A 217 2.20 8.03 -14.06
N ASN A 218 2.50 8.18 -15.36
CA ASN A 218 3.79 8.71 -15.83
C ASN A 218 3.82 10.24 -15.90
N ASN A 219 2.70 10.94 -15.72
CA ASN A 219 2.63 12.40 -15.75
C ASN A 219 3.29 12.99 -14.48
N PRO A 220 4.32 13.86 -14.63
CA PRO A 220 4.99 14.48 -13.49
C PRO A 220 4.02 15.24 -12.56
N GLU A 221 3.03 15.95 -13.11
CA GLU A 221 2.09 16.75 -12.31
C GLU A 221 1.16 15.89 -11.44
N ILE A 222 0.87 14.66 -11.86
CA ILE A 222 0.08 13.71 -11.07
C ILE A 222 0.95 13.03 -10.02
N ARG A 223 2.23 12.75 -10.34
CA ARG A 223 3.20 12.15 -9.41
C ARG A 223 3.54 13.04 -8.22
N GLU A 224 3.38 14.35 -8.37
CA GLU A 224 3.57 15.35 -7.31
C GLU A 224 2.39 15.45 -6.35
N ILE A 225 1.37 14.60 -6.49
CA ILE A 225 0.21 14.60 -5.59
C ILE A 225 0.20 13.32 -4.78
N THR A 226 0.22 13.47 -3.46
CA THR A 226 0.19 12.35 -2.53
C THR A 226 -1.19 11.71 -2.55
N VAL A 227 -1.23 10.43 -2.89
CA VAL A 227 -2.36 9.52 -2.68
C VAL A 227 -1.83 8.29 -1.98
N SER A 228 -2.06 8.17 -0.68
CA SER A 228 -1.47 7.10 0.16
C SER A 228 -2.05 5.70 -0.09
N SER A 229 -2.88 5.58 -1.12
CA SER A 229 -3.30 4.31 -1.69
C SER A 229 -2.33 3.73 -2.70
N TYR A 230 -1.61 4.56 -3.48
CA TYR A 230 -0.85 4.06 -4.64
C TYR A 230 0.33 4.92 -5.13
N SER A 231 0.45 6.17 -4.70
CA SER A 231 1.32 7.17 -5.33
C SER A 231 2.81 7.07 -4.97
N ALA A 232 3.18 6.32 -3.93
CA ALA A 232 4.56 6.33 -3.45
C ALA A 232 5.54 5.76 -4.47
N THR A 233 6.74 6.32 -4.49
CA THR A 233 7.86 5.84 -5.28
C THR A 233 9.01 5.47 -4.39
N GLY A 234 9.75 4.43 -4.74
CA GLY A 234 10.84 3.97 -3.89
C GLY A 234 11.80 3.04 -4.59
N THR A 235 12.93 2.80 -3.96
CA THR A 235 13.83 1.73 -4.36
C THR A 235 13.47 0.42 -3.65
N ALA A 236 13.75 -0.73 -4.28
CA ALA A 236 13.61 -2.04 -3.64
C ALA A 236 14.40 -2.10 -2.32
N ARG A 237 15.58 -1.46 -2.30
CA ARG A 237 16.46 -1.44 -1.14
C ARG A 237 15.89 -0.60 0.00
N GLY A 238 15.30 0.56 -0.30
CA GLY A 238 14.64 1.41 0.68
C GLY A 238 13.48 0.67 1.33
N LEU A 239 12.60 0.06 0.53
CA LEU A 239 11.49 -0.75 1.04
C LEU A 239 11.98 -1.94 1.87
N ALA A 240 12.92 -2.74 1.36
CA ALA A 240 13.46 -3.89 2.08
C ALA A 240 14.16 -3.47 3.39
N LYS A 241 14.81 -2.29 3.41
CA LYS A 241 15.40 -1.73 4.62
C LYS A 241 14.32 -1.36 5.63
N LEU A 242 13.29 -0.61 5.24
CA LEU A 242 12.19 -0.23 6.13
C LEU A 242 11.53 -1.47 6.75
N TYR A 243 11.13 -2.43 5.92
CA TYR A 243 10.52 -3.66 6.42
C TYR A 243 11.49 -4.55 7.20
N GLY A 244 12.80 -4.48 6.93
CA GLY A 244 13.83 -5.14 7.73
C GLY A 244 13.97 -4.54 9.13
N ILE A 245 13.85 -3.21 9.26
CA ILE A 245 13.81 -2.54 10.57
C ILE A 245 12.61 -3.04 11.38
N LEU A 246 11.45 -3.16 10.74
CA LEU A 246 10.23 -3.67 11.37
C LEU A 246 10.33 -5.14 11.75
N ALA A 247 10.86 -5.99 10.86
CA ALA A 247 11.12 -7.40 11.14
C ALA A 247 12.06 -7.59 12.34
N ASN A 248 13.05 -6.70 12.50
CA ASN A 248 14.01 -6.72 13.59
C ASN A 248 13.56 -5.89 14.82
N GLY A 249 12.26 -5.90 15.12
CA GLY A 249 11.70 -5.30 16.34
C GLY A 249 11.70 -3.78 16.38
N GLY A 250 11.76 -3.11 15.22
CA GLY A 250 11.53 -1.66 15.10
C GLY A 250 12.72 -0.79 15.45
N THR A 251 13.91 -1.34 15.65
CA THR A 251 15.11 -0.59 16.04
C THR A 251 16.22 -0.74 15.02
N TYR A 252 16.88 0.37 14.68
CA TYR A 252 18.02 0.38 13.76
C TYR A 252 19.02 1.44 14.15
N GLN A 253 20.30 1.05 14.28
CA GLN A 253 21.40 1.95 14.64
C GLN A 253 21.12 2.81 15.89
N GLY A 254 20.52 2.20 16.92
CA GLY A 254 20.20 2.87 18.19
C GLY A 254 18.97 3.77 18.15
N LYS A 255 18.28 3.91 17.01
CA LYS A 255 17.02 4.65 16.89
C LYS A 255 15.84 3.69 16.85
N GLN A 256 14.78 4.00 17.58
CA GLN A 256 13.53 3.24 17.58
C GLN A 256 12.49 3.90 16.67
N LEU A 257 12.06 3.16 15.65
CA LEU A 257 11.01 3.55 14.72
C LEU A 257 9.62 3.29 15.35
N LEU A 258 9.38 2.06 15.80
CA LEU A 258 8.16 1.64 16.50
C LEU A 258 8.54 0.81 17.73
N SER A 259 7.70 0.89 18.78
CA SER A 259 7.79 -0.05 19.89
C SER A 259 7.49 -1.49 19.47
N LYS A 260 7.96 -2.45 20.25
CA LYS A 260 7.67 -3.88 20.04
C LYS A 260 6.17 -4.17 20.14
N GLU A 261 5.48 -3.53 21.08
CA GLU A 261 4.04 -3.71 21.29
C GLU A 261 3.25 -3.31 20.04
N VAL A 262 3.59 -2.18 19.43
CA VAL A 262 2.92 -1.72 18.20
C VAL A 262 3.28 -2.60 17.00
N ILE A 263 4.50 -3.12 16.92
CA ILE A 263 4.88 -4.08 15.87
C ILE A 263 4.10 -5.39 16.01
N GLU A 264 3.96 -5.92 17.23
CA GLU A 264 3.16 -7.12 17.50
C GLU A 264 1.71 -6.92 17.04
N LYS A 265 1.10 -5.78 17.39
CA LYS A 265 -0.24 -5.39 16.90
C LYS A 265 -0.29 -5.31 15.37
N LEU A 266 0.68 -4.62 14.74
CA LEU A 266 0.75 -4.45 13.29
C LEU A 266 0.84 -5.80 12.56
N SER A 267 1.57 -6.76 13.12
CA SER A 267 1.76 -8.11 12.55
C SER A 267 0.62 -9.09 12.85
N SER A 268 -0.33 -8.70 13.72
CA SER A 268 -1.46 -9.53 14.12
C SER A 268 -2.58 -9.49 13.09
N THR A 269 -3.31 -10.61 12.94
CA THR A 269 -4.52 -10.64 12.09
C THR A 269 -5.69 -10.03 12.85
N VAL A 270 -6.21 -8.93 12.33
CA VAL A 270 -7.43 -8.26 12.81
C VAL A 270 -8.67 -8.89 12.17
N ILE A 271 -8.58 -9.19 10.86
CA ILE A 271 -9.69 -9.74 10.10
C ILE A 271 -9.18 -10.71 9.04
N GLU A 272 -9.92 -11.80 8.84
CA GLU A 272 -9.74 -12.77 7.78
C GLU A 272 -11.09 -13.08 7.15
N GLY A 273 -11.17 -13.09 5.83
CA GLY A 273 -12.41 -13.46 5.16
C GLY A 273 -12.38 -13.30 3.65
N PHE A 274 -13.58 -13.37 3.07
CA PHE A 274 -13.81 -13.05 1.68
C PHE A 274 -13.88 -11.54 1.48
N ASP A 275 -13.05 -11.01 0.59
CA ASP A 275 -13.06 -9.60 0.20
C ASP A 275 -14.05 -9.37 -0.96
N VAL A 276 -15.11 -8.60 -0.70
CA VAL A 276 -16.21 -8.42 -1.67
C VAL A 276 -15.84 -7.55 -2.87
N VAL A 277 -14.76 -6.75 -2.78
CA VAL A 277 -14.32 -5.86 -3.87
C VAL A 277 -13.43 -6.63 -4.84
N ILE A 278 -12.39 -7.28 -4.33
CA ILE A 278 -11.45 -8.05 -5.17
C ILE A 278 -11.87 -9.51 -5.36
N GLN A 279 -12.99 -9.92 -4.74
CA GLN A 279 -13.58 -11.26 -4.85
C GLN A 279 -12.58 -12.39 -4.58
N ALA A 280 -11.85 -12.26 -3.48
CA ALA A 280 -10.84 -13.22 -3.07
C ALA A 280 -11.12 -13.73 -1.66
N ASP A 281 -10.99 -15.05 -1.47
CA ASP A 281 -11.11 -15.72 -0.17
C ASP A 281 -9.79 -15.68 0.62
N GLY A 282 -9.91 -15.83 1.94
CA GLY A 282 -8.76 -15.99 2.85
C GLY A 282 -7.85 -14.77 2.91
N VAL A 283 -8.37 -13.58 2.59
CA VAL A 283 -7.60 -12.34 2.68
C VAL A 283 -7.50 -11.96 4.15
N LYS A 284 -6.27 -11.78 4.63
CA LYS A 284 -5.97 -11.40 6.02
C LYS A 284 -5.40 -9.99 6.08
N TYR A 285 -5.95 -9.17 6.96
CA TYR A 285 -5.42 -7.85 7.27
C TYR A 285 -5.11 -7.72 8.76
N GLY A 286 -4.00 -7.07 9.05
CA GLY A 286 -3.75 -6.44 10.34
C GLY A 286 -4.26 -4.99 10.32
N PRO A 287 -3.77 -4.15 11.24
CA PRO A 287 -4.08 -2.71 11.28
C PRO A 287 -3.44 -1.92 10.11
N GLY A 288 -3.93 -2.13 8.88
CA GLY A 288 -3.49 -1.44 7.66
C GLY A 288 -2.51 -2.21 6.77
N VAL A 289 -2.02 -3.36 7.22
CA VAL A 289 -1.12 -4.24 6.46
C VAL A 289 -1.80 -5.53 6.06
N GLN A 290 -1.37 -6.13 4.96
CA GLN A 290 -1.71 -7.50 4.59
C GLN A 290 -0.90 -8.48 5.44
N ILE A 291 -1.54 -9.55 5.90
CA ILE A 291 -0.90 -10.67 6.58
C ILE A 291 -0.83 -11.87 5.62
N LYS A 292 0.34 -12.47 5.49
CA LYS A 292 0.62 -13.60 4.61
C LYS A 292 1.51 -14.61 5.31
N LEU A 293 1.74 -15.74 4.65
CA LEU A 293 2.73 -16.73 5.07
C LEU A 293 3.91 -16.72 4.11
N ASN A 294 5.11 -16.81 4.66
CA ASN A 294 6.31 -17.09 3.88
C ASN A 294 6.35 -18.56 3.41
N PRO A 295 7.33 -18.96 2.57
CA PRO A 295 7.49 -20.35 2.13
C PRO A 295 7.73 -21.38 3.25
N TRP A 296 7.98 -20.97 4.49
CA TRP A 296 8.15 -21.83 5.66
C TRP A 296 6.90 -21.86 6.56
N GLY A 297 5.80 -21.24 6.12
CA GLY A 297 4.55 -21.20 6.87
C GLY A 297 4.52 -20.23 8.04
N GLN A 298 5.47 -19.27 8.09
CA GLN A 298 5.54 -18.26 9.15
C GLN A 298 4.91 -16.94 8.70
N THR A 299 4.34 -16.20 9.65
CA THR A 299 3.66 -14.94 9.39
C THR A 299 4.63 -13.87 8.88
N VAL A 300 4.25 -13.25 7.76
CA VAL A 300 4.87 -12.03 7.23
C VAL A 300 3.80 -10.96 7.06
N TYR A 301 4.19 -9.70 7.18
CA TYR A 301 3.25 -8.59 7.05
C TYR A 301 3.85 -7.43 6.24
N GLY A 302 2.99 -6.70 5.56
CA GLY A 302 3.37 -5.59 4.70
C GLY A 302 2.28 -5.30 3.69
N HIS A 303 2.63 -5.00 2.45
CA HIS A 303 1.59 -4.78 1.44
C HIS A 303 2.09 -5.06 0.01
N THR A 304 1.22 -5.69 -0.78
CA THR A 304 1.43 -5.95 -2.22
C THR A 304 0.95 -4.78 -3.08
N GLY A 305 1.47 -4.64 -4.29
CA GLY A 305 1.09 -3.59 -5.23
C GLY A 305 0.71 -4.15 -6.59
N HIS A 306 -0.13 -3.39 -7.29
CA HIS A 306 -0.48 -3.70 -8.68
C HIS A 306 0.78 -3.80 -9.54
N GLY A 307 0.79 -4.72 -10.50
CA GLY A 307 1.96 -4.96 -11.33
C GLY A 307 2.99 -5.93 -10.75
N GLY A 308 2.67 -6.55 -9.62
CA GLY A 308 3.49 -7.55 -8.95
C GLY A 308 4.40 -7.01 -7.85
N GLN A 309 4.23 -5.76 -7.42
CA GLN A 309 5.05 -5.17 -6.35
C GLN A 309 4.82 -5.90 -5.03
N VAL A 310 5.85 -6.05 -4.22
CA VAL A 310 5.74 -6.62 -2.87
C VAL A 310 6.72 -5.92 -1.95
N ALA A 311 6.29 -5.59 -0.72
CA ALA A 311 7.17 -5.20 0.37
C ALA A 311 6.64 -5.79 1.68
N MET A 312 7.45 -6.61 2.35
CA MET A 312 7.05 -7.41 3.51
C MET A 312 8.17 -7.49 4.56
N ALA A 313 7.78 -7.54 5.83
CA ALA A 313 8.60 -7.89 6.98
C ALA A 313 8.32 -9.35 7.38
N ASP A 314 9.38 -10.09 7.68
CA ASP A 314 9.37 -11.43 8.25
C ASP A 314 10.10 -11.41 9.60
N PRO A 315 9.37 -11.22 10.71
CA PRO A 315 9.94 -11.19 12.04
C PRO A 315 10.53 -12.52 12.49
N SER A 316 10.09 -13.64 11.91
CA SER A 316 10.62 -14.95 12.31
C SER A 316 12.06 -15.17 11.83
N ASN A 317 12.52 -14.33 10.91
CA ASN A 317 13.77 -14.47 10.19
C ASN A 317 14.61 -13.18 10.15
N ASP A 318 14.20 -12.14 10.88
CA ASP A 318 14.79 -10.80 10.85
C ASP A 318 14.97 -10.27 9.40
N LEU A 319 14.01 -10.56 8.53
CA LEU A 319 14.13 -10.35 7.08
C LEU A 319 13.12 -9.31 6.58
N GLY A 320 13.62 -8.28 5.89
CA GLY A 320 12.82 -7.43 5.04
C GLY A 320 12.99 -7.83 3.57
N ILE A 321 11.89 -8.07 2.86
CA ILE A 321 11.88 -8.41 1.44
C ILE A 321 11.08 -7.37 0.66
N ALA A 322 11.63 -6.92 -0.47
CA ALA A 322 10.88 -6.09 -1.40
C ALA A 322 11.25 -6.41 -2.85
N TYR A 323 10.24 -6.42 -3.70
CA TYR A 323 10.33 -6.57 -5.14
C TYR A 323 9.55 -5.44 -5.80
N ILE A 324 10.22 -4.72 -6.69
CA ILE A 324 9.61 -3.68 -7.49
C ILE A 324 9.95 -3.85 -8.96
N THR A 325 9.06 -3.36 -9.82
CA THR A 325 9.20 -3.43 -11.28
C THR A 325 8.46 -2.28 -11.94
N ASN A 326 8.95 -1.79 -13.07
CA ASN A 326 8.18 -0.90 -13.93
C ASN A 326 7.42 -1.64 -15.03
N PHE A 327 7.49 -2.98 -15.08
CA PHE A 327 6.69 -3.78 -16.00
C PHE A 327 5.46 -4.32 -15.28
N ILE A 328 4.34 -3.63 -15.48
CA ILE A 328 3.11 -3.77 -14.71
C ILE A 328 2.29 -4.95 -15.26
N SER A 329 2.36 -6.08 -14.55
CA SER A 329 1.57 -7.29 -14.80
C SER A 329 0.13 -7.18 -14.26
N ILE A 330 -0.69 -8.20 -14.52
CA ILE A 330 -2.03 -8.29 -13.91
C ILE A 330 -2.00 -8.68 -12.42
N TYR A 331 -0.88 -9.22 -11.95
CA TYR A 331 -0.76 -9.75 -10.59
C TYR A 331 -0.72 -8.62 -9.57
N SER A 332 -1.50 -8.76 -8.50
CA SER A 332 -1.64 -7.72 -7.46
C SER A 332 -1.68 -8.29 -6.04
N MET A 333 -1.67 -9.60 -5.87
CA MET A 333 -1.87 -10.27 -4.58
C MET A 333 -0.61 -10.96 -4.06
N GLY A 334 0.59 -10.54 -4.53
CA GLY A 334 1.86 -11.16 -4.13
C GLY A 334 2.09 -12.54 -4.74
N ASP A 335 1.46 -12.79 -5.87
CA ASP A 335 1.46 -14.04 -6.62
C ASP A 335 2.00 -13.85 -8.04
N ASP A 336 2.75 -12.77 -8.27
CA ASP A 336 3.49 -12.59 -9.50
C ASP A 336 4.62 -13.63 -9.58
N PRO A 337 4.69 -14.45 -10.64
CA PRO A 337 5.72 -15.48 -10.76
C PRO A 337 7.14 -14.95 -10.60
N ARG A 338 7.41 -13.71 -11.05
CA ARG A 338 8.73 -13.06 -10.92
C ARG A 338 9.10 -12.84 -9.45
N TYR A 339 8.12 -12.46 -8.64
CA TYR A 339 8.30 -12.31 -7.19
C TYR A 339 8.45 -13.68 -6.52
N LEU A 340 7.59 -14.64 -6.85
CA LEU A 340 7.60 -15.97 -6.23
C LEU A 340 8.92 -16.71 -6.44
N ASP A 341 9.51 -16.62 -7.63
CA ASP A 341 10.84 -17.19 -7.90
C ASP A 341 11.93 -16.52 -7.04
N LEU A 342 11.86 -15.20 -6.87
CA LEU A 342 12.79 -14.44 -6.04
C LEU A 342 12.62 -14.75 -4.55
N GLU A 343 11.38 -14.84 -4.07
CA GLU A 343 11.06 -15.21 -2.69
C GLU A 343 11.62 -16.60 -2.39
N LYS A 344 11.30 -17.60 -3.24
CA LYS A 344 11.83 -18.96 -3.10
C LYS A 344 13.36 -18.97 -3.02
N ALA A 345 14.04 -18.31 -3.95
CA ALA A 345 15.50 -18.24 -3.96
C ALA A 345 16.07 -17.55 -2.70
N THR A 346 15.37 -16.53 -2.20
CA THR A 346 15.76 -15.81 -0.97
C THR A 346 15.70 -16.74 0.24
N TYR A 347 14.61 -17.47 0.44
CA TYR A 347 14.47 -18.41 1.55
C TYR A 347 15.42 -19.61 1.42
N GLU A 348 15.66 -20.13 0.21
CA GLU A 348 16.69 -21.16 0.01
C GLU A 348 18.10 -20.66 0.37
N GLY A 349 18.42 -19.41 0.02
CA GLY A 349 19.65 -18.74 0.42
C GLY A 349 19.75 -18.56 1.94
N LEU A 350 18.66 -18.14 2.58
CA LEU A 350 18.61 -17.94 4.02
C LEU A 350 18.82 -19.25 4.80
N ARG A 351 18.17 -20.33 4.36
CA ARG A 351 18.37 -21.67 4.94
C ARG A 351 19.85 -22.09 4.90
N LYS A 352 20.52 -21.87 3.75
CA LYS A 352 21.95 -22.16 3.60
C LYS A 352 22.82 -21.29 4.51
N TYR A 353 22.48 -20.00 4.66
CA TYR A 353 23.17 -19.08 5.54
C TYR A 353 23.06 -19.49 7.02
N GLN A 354 21.84 -19.77 7.49
CA GLN A 354 21.57 -20.23 8.86
C GLN A 354 22.29 -21.56 9.16
N ALA A 355 22.28 -22.51 8.21
CA ALA A 355 23.00 -23.78 8.34
C ALA A 355 24.52 -23.63 8.44
N ARG A 356 25.11 -22.61 7.78
CA ARG A 356 26.53 -22.29 7.91
C ARG A 356 26.85 -21.65 9.26
N LYS A 357 26.00 -20.72 9.71
CA LYS A 357 26.15 -20.02 10.99
C LYS A 357 26.07 -20.97 12.20
N MET A 358 25.28 -22.04 12.13
CA MET A 358 25.23 -23.07 13.18
C MET A 358 26.47 -23.97 13.24
N LYS A 359 27.29 -23.99 12.16
CA LYS A 359 28.52 -24.81 12.09
C LYS A 359 29.79 -24.03 12.46
N SER A 360 29.72 -22.70 12.48
CA SER A 360 30.78 -21.78 12.93
C SER A 360 30.56 -21.42 14.39
#